data_AF-A0A7R9MRY1-F1
#
_entry.id   AF-A0A7R9MRY1-F1
#
_cell.length_a   1.000
_cell.length_b   1.000
_cell.length_c   1.000
_cell.angle_alpha   90.00
_cell.angle_beta   90.00
_cell.angle_gamma   90.00
#
_symmetry.space_group_name_H-M   'P 1'
#
loop_
_entity.id
_entity.type
_entity.pdbx_description
1 polymer ?
#
loop_
_entity_poly.entity_id
_entity_poly.type
_entity_poly.pdbx_seq_one_letter_code
_entity_poly.pdbx_strand_id
1 'polypeptide(L)'
;YKEVDYPGIGHFTTNDFYDPKYRPIVFLPQSPDHIKTKFLLHTRKNQRDAQVITQGDKQAIKNSNFNGKNPTKFIVHGFLDNQLFGDWMRQMKDEFLFAGDYNVFLVDWAGGNG
;
A
#
# COMPACT_ATOMS: atom_id res chain seq x y z
N TYR A 1 -18.73 21.80 -5.46
CA TYR A 1 -18.09 20.49 -5.24
C TYR A 1 -17.53 20.48 -3.83
N LYS A 2 -17.43 19.32 -3.18
CA LYS A 2 -16.71 19.19 -1.91
C LYS A 2 -15.23 18.92 -2.21
N GLU A 3 -14.36 19.25 -1.26
CA GLU A 3 -12.91 19.09 -1.35
C GLU A 3 -12.30 18.67 -0.01
N VAL A 4 -11.09 18.08 -0.05
CA VAL A 4 -10.27 17.74 1.12
C VAL A 4 -8.78 17.78 0.78
N ASP A 5 -7.97 18.25 1.73
CA ASP A 5 -6.52 18.29 1.65
C ASP A 5 -5.88 17.31 2.64
N TYR A 6 -4.96 16.48 2.15
CA TYR A 6 -4.14 15.59 2.97
C TYR A 6 -2.66 15.97 2.86
N PRO A 7 -2.04 16.49 3.94
CA PRO A 7 -0.64 16.91 3.93
C PRO A 7 0.31 15.82 3.41
N GLY A 8 1.13 16.15 2.42
CA GLY A 8 2.07 15.22 1.80
C GLY A 8 1.45 14.16 0.87
N ILE A 9 0.15 14.25 0.58
CA ILE A 9 -0.55 13.37 -0.38
C ILE A 9 -1.15 14.18 -1.52
N GLY A 10 -1.98 15.18 -1.21
CA GLY A 10 -2.62 16.01 -2.23
C GLY A 10 -3.97 16.60 -1.82
N HIS A 11 -4.56 17.33 -2.78
CA HIS A 11 -5.88 17.93 -2.74
C HIS A 11 -6.84 17.10 -3.60
N PHE A 12 -8.02 16.78 -3.09
CA PHE A 12 -9.01 15.95 -3.76
C PHE A 12 -10.37 16.62 -3.78
N THR A 13 -11.05 16.55 -4.92
CA THR A 13 -12.40 17.08 -5.09
C THR A 13 -13.39 16.02 -5.54
N THR A 14 -14.67 16.25 -5.25
CA THR A 14 -15.76 15.42 -5.81
C THR A 14 -15.90 15.53 -7.34
N ASN A 15 -15.15 16.42 -8.00
CA ASN A 15 -15.17 16.58 -9.45
C ASN A 15 -14.03 15.81 -10.15
N ASP A 16 -12.97 15.40 -9.45
CA ASP A 16 -11.76 14.81 -10.05
C ASP A 16 -12.06 13.55 -10.89
N PHE A 17 -13.04 12.76 -10.47
CA PHE A 17 -13.42 11.48 -11.09
C PHE A 17 -14.91 11.40 -11.39
N TYR A 18 -15.62 12.53 -11.42
CA TYR A 18 -17.04 12.52 -11.72
C TYR A 18 -17.26 12.15 -13.18
N ASP A 19 -18.08 11.12 -13.41
CA ASP A 19 -18.56 10.76 -14.74
C ASP A 19 -20.07 10.48 -14.65
N PRO A 20 -20.93 11.19 -15.42
CA PRO A 20 -22.37 11.07 -15.28
C PRO A 20 -22.92 9.66 -15.60
N LYS A 21 -22.16 8.84 -16.34
CA LYS A 21 -22.57 7.48 -16.73
C LYS A 21 -21.91 6.41 -15.86
N TYR A 22 -20.61 6.50 -15.61
CA TYR A 22 -19.81 5.45 -14.99
C TYR A 22 -19.48 5.70 -13.52
N ARG A 23 -19.52 6.95 -13.07
CA ARG A 23 -19.26 7.33 -11.66
C ARG A 23 -20.13 8.52 -11.23
N PRO A 24 -21.48 8.37 -11.25
CA PRO A 24 -22.40 9.47 -11.00
C PRO A 24 -22.42 9.91 -9.53
N ILE A 25 -21.89 9.07 -8.62
CA ILE A 25 -21.73 9.36 -7.20
C ILE A 25 -20.25 9.32 -6.88
N VAL A 26 -19.71 10.45 -6.40
CA VAL A 26 -18.31 10.58 -5.99
C VAL A 26 -18.29 11.04 -4.53
N PHE A 27 -17.72 10.20 -3.67
CA PHE A 27 -17.36 10.58 -2.31
C PHE A 27 -15.91 11.06 -2.29
N LEU A 28 -15.60 11.95 -1.35
CA LEU A 28 -14.22 12.29 -1.06
C LEU A 28 -13.51 11.06 -0.47
N PRO A 29 -12.21 10.86 -0.76
CA PRO A 29 -11.44 9.79 -0.15
C PRO A 29 -11.39 9.97 1.37
N GLN A 30 -11.39 8.86 2.11
CA GLN A 30 -11.20 8.86 3.56
C GLN A 30 -9.77 9.32 3.92
N SER A 31 -9.58 9.79 5.16
CA SER A 31 -8.28 10.30 5.59
C SER A 31 -7.23 9.20 5.71
N PRO A 32 -5.93 9.52 5.56
CA PRO A 32 -4.85 8.56 5.79
C PRO A 32 -4.89 7.94 7.18
N ASP A 33 -5.28 8.72 8.19
CA ASP A 33 -5.45 8.26 9.58
C ASP A 33 -6.63 7.29 9.74
N HIS A 34 -7.62 7.35 8.85
CA HIS A 34 -8.72 6.40 8.82
C HIS A 34 -8.31 5.10 8.12
N ILE A 35 -7.74 5.21 6.92
CA ILE A 35 -7.34 4.05 6.10
C ILE A 35 -6.20 3.27 6.76
N LYS A 36 -5.27 3.98 7.43
CA LYS A 36 -4.08 3.43 8.12
C LYS A 36 -3.25 2.49 7.25
N THR A 37 -2.96 2.91 6.03
CA THR A 37 -2.16 2.14 5.07
C THR A 37 -0.81 1.73 5.66
N LYS A 38 -0.46 0.46 5.54
CA LYS A 38 0.83 -0.10 5.96
C LYS A 38 1.60 -0.65 4.78
N PHE A 39 2.92 -0.43 4.78
CA PHE A 39 3.84 -1.01 3.80
C PHE A 39 4.69 -2.07 4.51
N LEU A 40 4.42 -3.34 4.22
CA LEU A 40 5.10 -4.48 4.85
C LEU A 40 6.26 -4.93 3.95
N LEU A 41 7.48 -4.51 4.29
CA LEU A 41 8.67 -4.87 3.52
C LEU A 41 9.16 -6.28 3.87
N HIS A 42 9.28 -7.10 2.83
CA HIS A 42 9.97 -8.37 2.83
C HIS A 42 11.15 -8.34 1.88
N THR A 43 12.24 -8.96 2.31
CA THR A 43 13.42 -9.24 1.51
C THR A 43 13.85 -10.68 1.78
N ARG A 44 14.86 -11.19 1.06
CA ARG A 44 15.43 -12.50 1.38
C ARG A 44 15.97 -12.61 2.82
N LYS A 45 16.35 -11.49 3.45
CA LYS A 45 16.84 -11.43 4.83
C LYS A 45 15.73 -11.54 5.87
N ASN A 46 14.48 -11.28 5.49
CA ASN A 46 13.32 -11.27 6.38
C ASN A 46 12.07 -11.76 5.63
N GLN A 47 12.14 -13.00 5.13
CA GLN A 47 11.08 -13.55 4.29
C GLN A 47 9.76 -13.72 5.06
N ARG A 48 9.85 -14.11 6.33
CA ARG A 48 8.68 -14.37 7.19
C ARG A 48 8.20 -13.10 7.90
N ASP A 49 9.11 -12.41 8.59
CA ASP A 49 8.76 -11.27 9.43
C ASP A 49 8.93 -9.95 8.66
N ALA A 50 7.81 -9.26 8.41
CA ALA A 50 7.80 -7.98 7.71
C ALA A 50 8.43 -6.87 8.54
N GLN A 51 9.16 -5.97 7.86
CA GLN A 51 9.51 -4.66 8.43
C GLN A 51 8.44 -3.65 8.00
N VAL A 52 7.63 -3.21 8.96
CA VAL A 52 6.50 -2.30 8.70
C VAL A 52 7.02 -0.87 8.56
N ILE A 53 6.67 -0.24 7.44
CA ILE A 53 6.98 1.15 7.13
C ILE A 53 5.66 1.91 7.00
N THR A 54 5.58 3.06 7.65
CA THR A 54 4.45 3.99 7.56
C THR A 54 4.81 5.18 6.68
N GLN A 55 3.79 5.85 6.14
CA GLN A 55 3.98 7.04 5.32
C GLN A 55 4.78 8.12 6.10
N GLY A 56 5.79 8.69 5.45
CA GLY A 56 6.61 9.75 6.03
C GLY A 56 7.77 9.26 6.91
N ASP A 57 7.78 7.98 7.31
CA ASP A 57 8.86 7.42 8.13
C ASP A 57 10.07 7.01 7.29
N LYS A 58 10.86 8.03 6.92
CA LYS A 58 12.13 7.84 6.21
C LYS A 58 13.14 7.02 7.01
N GLN A 59 13.04 7.03 8.35
CA GLN A 59 13.98 6.33 9.20
C GLN A 59 13.69 4.82 9.21
N ALA A 60 12.41 4.43 9.20
CA ALA A 60 12.00 3.03 9.05
C ALA A 60 12.57 2.42 7.76
N ILE A 61 12.54 3.13 6.63
CA ILE A 61 13.15 2.65 5.38
C ILE A 61 14.67 2.48 5.54
N LYS A 62 15.37 3.49 6.09
CA LYS A 62 16.84 3.45 6.28
C LYS A 62 17.29 2.34 7.22
N ASN A 63 16.50 2.02 8.24
CA ASN A 63 16.79 0.98 9.22
C ASN A 63 16.31 -0.41 8.78
N SER A 64 15.65 -0.52 7.63
CA SER A 64 15.15 -1.78 7.11
C SER A 64 16.19 -2.51 6.26
N ASN A 65 15.82 -3.70 5.78
CA ASN A 65 16.59 -4.47 4.81
C ASN A 65 16.47 -3.93 3.37
N PHE A 66 15.77 -2.80 3.16
CA PHE A 66 15.62 -2.20 1.84
C PHE A 66 16.98 -1.95 1.19
N ASN A 67 17.12 -2.38 -0.05
CA ASN A 67 18.32 -2.14 -0.85
C ASN A 67 17.94 -1.46 -2.17
N GLY A 68 18.37 -0.22 -2.34
CA GLY A 68 18.10 0.57 -3.56
C GLY A 68 18.71 0.00 -4.85
N LYS A 69 19.63 -0.97 -4.76
CA LYS A 69 20.17 -1.69 -5.93
C LYS A 69 19.26 -2.83 -6.40
N ASN A 70 18.34 -3.29 -5.56
CA ASN A 70 17.46 -4.40 -5.87
C ASN A 70 16.14 -3.89 -6.47
N PRO A 71 15.56 -4.61 -7.45
CA PRO A 71 14.24 -4.25 -7.96
C PRO A 71 13.18 -4.30 -6.85
N THR A 72 12.26 -3.34 -6.88
CA THR A 72 11.19 -3.22 -5.87
C THR A 72 9.85 -3.63 -6.47
N LYS A 73 9.07 -4.43 -5.74
CA LYS A 73 7.75 -4.93 -6.12
C LYS A 73 6.74 -4.53 -5.05
N PHE A 74 5.62 -3.95 -5.45
CA PHE A 74 4.48 -3.68 -4.57
C PHE A 74 3.35 -4.61 -4.93
N ILE A 75 2.79 -5.30 -3.93
CA ILE A 75 1.64 -6.18 -4.05
C ILE A 75 0.53 -5.54 -3.22
N VAL A 76 -0.58 -5.18 -3.86
CA VAL A 76 -1.66 -4.40 -3.26
C VAL A 76 -2.95 -5.20 -3.35
N HIS A 77 -3.62 -5.41 -2.22
CA HIS A 77 -4.88 -6.14 -2.23
C HIS A 77 -6.06 -5.30 -2.70
N GLY A 78 -7.22 -5.93 -2.81
CA GLY A 78 -8.44 -5.33 -3.33
C GLY A 78 -9.56 -5.24 -2.29
N PHE A 79 -10.77 -5.32 -2.82
CA PHE A 79 -12.05 -5.30 -2.11
C PHE A 79 -12.11 -6.31 -0.96
N LEU A 80 -12.41 -5.81 0.25
CA LEU A 80 -12.60 -6.59 1.48
C LEU A 80 -11.49 -7.63 1.81
N ASP A 81 -10.29 -7.42 1.28
CA ASP A 81 -9.11 -8.25 1.52
C ASP A 81 -8.14 -7.57 2.51
N ASN A 82 -7.13 -8.29 3.00
CA ASN A 82 -6.04 -7.71 3.79
C ASN A 82 -4.82 -8.65 3.80
N GLN A 83 -3.73 -8.22 4.45
CA GLN A 83 -2.49 -9.01 4.51
C GLN A 83 -2.61 -10.37 5.24
N LEU A 84 -3.64 -10.56 6.08
CA LEU A 84 -3.90 -11.83 6.77
C LEU A 84 -4.73 -12.80 5.91
N PHE A 85 -5.78 -12.31 5.25
CA PHE A 85 -6.71 -13.12 4.45
C PHE A 85 -6.20 -13.41 3.04
N GLY A 86 -5.41 -12.51 2.45
CA GLY A 86 -4.85 -12.66 1.11
C GLY A 86 -3.65 -13.59 1.04
N ASP A 87 -3.86 -14.90 1.15
CA ASP A 87 -2.81 -15.92 0.97
C ASP A 87 -2.02 -15.74 -0.34
N TRP A 88 -2.71 -15.30 -1.39
CA TRP A 88 -2.13 -14.99 -2.68
C TRP A 88 -1.02 -13.93 -2.62
N MET A 89 -1.12 -12.96 -1.70
CA MET A 89 -0.10 -11.93 -1.52
C MET A 89 1.19 -12.54 -0.96
N ARG A 90 1.05 -13.44 0.02
CA ARG A 90 2.18 -14.14 0.64
C ARG A 90 2.87 -15.05 -0.36
N GLN A 91 2.10 -15.84 -1.11
CA GLN A 91 2.61 -16.73 -2.16
C GLN A 91 3.35 -15.93 -3.23
N MET A 92 2.75 -14.86 -3.76
CA MET A 92 3.40 -14.02 -4.77
C MET A 92 4.68 -13.37 -4.26
N LYS A 93 4.69 -12.91 -3.00
CA LYS A 93 5.91 -12.41 -2.35
C LYS A 93 6.97 -13.50 -2.24
N ASP A 94 6.60 -14.71 -1.83
CA ASP A 94 7.54 -15.84 -1.73
C ASP A 94 8.13 -16.19 -3.10
N GLU A 95 7.34 -16.20 -4.17
CA GLU A 95 7.83 -16.45 -5.53
C GLU A 95 8.83 -15.37 -5.99
N PHE A 96 8.59 -14.10 -5.71
CA PHE A 96 9.56 -13.04 -5.99
C PHE A 96 10.87 -13.25 -5.22
N LEU A 97 10.77 -13.52 -3.91
CA LEU A 97 11.94 -13.72 -3.05
C LEU A 97 12.70 -15.02 -3.40
N PHE A 98 12.01 -16.02 -3.92
CA PHE A 98 12.64 -17.22 -4.48
C PHE A 98 13.40 -16.87 -5.76
N ALA A 99 12.77 -16.18 -6.71
CA ALA A 99 13.33 -15.84 -8.01
C ALA A 99 14.58 -14.94 -7.95
N GLY A 100 14.72 -14.07 -6.93
CA GLY A 100 15.85 -13.15 -6.87
C GLY A 100 15.93 -12.28 -5.63
N ASP A 101 16.93 -11.40 -5.61
CA ASP A 101 17.07 -10.38 -4.57
C ASP A 101 16.12 -9.20 -4.89
N TYR A 102 14.95 -9.19 -4.25
CA TYR A 102 13.94 -8.14 -4.39
C TYR A 102 13.66 -7.43 -3.06
N ASN A 103 13.17 -6.19 -3.16
CA ASN A 103 12.40 -5.56 -2.10
C ASN A 103 10.92 -5.78 -2.42
N VAL A 104 10.21 -6.60 -1.65
CA VAL A 104 8.78 -6.87 -1.88
C VAL A 104 7.96 -6.21 -0.77
N PHE A 105 7.08 -5.30 -1.15
CA PHE A 105 6.14 -4.65 -0.24
C PHE A 105 4.76 -5.26 -0.40
N LEU A 106 4.20 -5.81 0.67
CA LEU A 106 2.76 -6.04 0.77
C LEU A 106 2.12 -4.75 1.27
N VAL A 107 1.11 -4.24 0.57
CA VAL A 107 0.40 -3.01 0.92
C VAL A 107 -0.94 -3.38 1.52
N ASP A 108 -1.12 -3.08 2.80
CA ASP A 108 -2.35 -3.30 3.54
C ASP A 108 -3.10 -1.97 3.70
N TRP A 109 -4.28 -1.89 3.09
CA TRP A 109 -5.19 -0.74 3.12
C TRP A 109 -6.60 -1.14 3.56
N ALA A 110 -6.71 -2.21 4.36
CA ALA A 110 -7.99 -2.76 4.83
C ALA A 110 -8.89 -1.78 5.59
N GLY A 111 -8.36 -0.65 6.08
CA GLY A 111 -9.16 0.40 6.70
C GLY A 111 -10.04 1.20 5.73
N GLY A 112 -9.84 1.05 4.41
CA GLY A 112 -10.57 1.82 3.39
C GLY A 112 -11.05 1.03 2.18
N ASN A 113 -11.08 -0.31 2.26
CA ASN A 113 -11.41 -1.20 1.14
C ASN A 113 -12.83 -1.81 1.17
N GLY A 114 -13.70 -1.23 1.99
CA GLY A 114 -15.11 -1.58 2.11
C GLY A 114 -16.03 -0.36 1.96
#